data_AF-A0A5S3RTY5-F1
#
_entry.id   AF-A0A5S3RTY5-F1
#
_cell.length_a   1.000
_cell.length_b   1.000
_cell.length_c   1.000
_cell.angle_alpha   90.00
_cell.angle_beta   90.00
_cell.angle_gamma   90.00
#
_symmetry.space_group_name_H-M   'P 1'
#
loop_
_entity.id
_entity.type
_entity.pdbx_description
1 polymer ?
#
loop_
_entity_poly.entity_id
_entity_poly.type
_entity_poly.pdbx_seq_one_letter_code
_entity_poly.pdbx_strand_id
1 'polypeptide(L)'
;MLISCGSSYSVPRAALHIDVTDANQFNTLLGSIRDFLQAKDFADLGKNEEMLELLKWSSGKHKGDSIANTNNDQISRIHRTRRFKSEELELDVVIIDYSDLAIKKRFVNYPSSESVISDSPALELNIYNYRLGGFSIEGHKLYEEILSFIESNHNKPINIIFSPPETNQKEFYKVSAINFLTGGVWWLIVYTISIGIFGFIIIKTLNRTKFTVVNKRAIFALFGTILATPLPFPAATIFVIVLPSVMALPAIGSDYFSRIQTFAIPSFIVSAALCVLLSIYLIKGSKSENT
;
A
#
# COMPACT_ATOMS: atom_id res chain seq x y z
N MET A 1 1.70 8.44 0.42
CA MET A 1 2.08 8.51 -1.01
C MET A 1 1.96 7.10 -1.56
N LEU A 2 0.99 6.84 -2.44
CA LEU A 2 0.97 5.58 -3.18
C LEU A 2 2.07 5.69 -4.23
N ILE A 3 3.18 4.98 -4.01
CA ILE A 3 4.27 4.91 -4.99
C ILE A 3 3.75 4.04 -6.14
N SER A 4 3.37 4.69 -7.25
CA SER A 4 2.97 4.02 -8.47
C SER A 4 4.10 4.09 -9.50
N CYS A 5 4.05 3.24 -10.52
CA CYS A 5 5.01 3.25 -11.61
C CYS A 5 4.91 4.47 -12.54
N GLY A 6 3.87 5.33 -12.40
CA GLY A 6 3.58 6.44 -13.31
C GLY A 6 3.37 7.77 -12.59
N SER A 7 2.16 8.03 -12.10
CA SER A 7 1.83 9.24 -11.33
C SER A 7 1.78 8.93 -9.83
N SER A 8 2.65 9.57 -9.06
CA SER A 8 2.54 9.53 -7.61
C SER A 8 1.24 10.20 -7.16
N TYR A 9 0.62 9.66 -6.12
CA TYR A 9 -0.60 10.22 -5.55
C TYR A 9 -0.42 10.41 -4.04
N SER A 10 -0.72 11.63 -3.57
CA SER A 10 -0.82 11.92 -2.15
C SER A 10 -2.24 11.66 -1.72
N VAL A 11 -2.42 10.74 -0.77
CA VAL A 11 -3.73 10.40 -0.24
C VAL A 11 -4.13 11.50 0.75
N PRO A 12 -5.16 12.31 0.44
CA PRO A 12 -5.64 13.31 1.37
C PRO A 12 -6.32 12.64 2.57
N ARG A 13 -6.36 13.33 3.70
CA ARG A 13 -6.98 12.83 4.93
C ARG A 13 -8.08 13.77 5.39
N ALA A 14 -9.14 13.21 5.94
CA ALA A 14 -10.02 13.96 6.83
C ALA A 14 -9.43 13.88 8.25
N ALA A 15 -9.51 14.96 9.01
CA ALA A 15 -8.95 15.00 10.36
C ALA A 15 -9.91 15.71 11.32
N LEU A 16 -10.29 14.98 12.37
CA LEU A 16 -11.11 15.46 13.47
C LEU A 16 -10.26 15.63 14.72
N HIS A 17 -10.48 16.71 15.44
CA HIS A 17 -9.77 17.05 16.67
C HIS A 17 -10.76 17.26 17.80
N ILE A 18 -10.69 16.38 18.80
CA ILE A 18 -11.66 16.31 19.88
C ILE A 18 -10.96 16.67 21.19
N ASP A 19 -11.34 17.81 21.77
CA ASP A 19 -10.73 18.28 23.01
C ASP A 19 -11.23 17.46 24.21
N VAL A 20 -10.31 16.92 24.99
CA VAL A 20 -10.60 16.16 26.20
C VAL A 20 -10.23 16.94 27.46
N THR A 21 -10.98 16.77 28.54
CA THR A 21 -10.75 17.44 29.82
C THR A 21 -9.72 16.73 30.69
N ASP A 22 -9.70 15.40 30.63
CA ASP A 22 -8.89 14.55 31.49
C ASP A 22 -8.66 13.16 30.88
N ALA A 23 -7.80 12.37 31.54
CA ALA A 23 -7.43 11.03 31.11
C ALA A 23 -8.60 10.04 31.12
N ASN A 24 -9.61 10.22 31.99
CA ASN A 24 -10.75 9.31 32.05
C ASN A 24 -11.68 9.54 30.84
N GLN A 25 -11.97 10.80 30.52
CA GLN A 25 -12.72 11.14 29.32
C GLN A 25 -11.99 10.66 28.06
N PHE A 26 -10.66 10.84 28.01
CA PHE A 26 -9.83 10.32 26.92
C PHE A 26 -9.99 8.81 26.74
N ASN A 27 -9.77 8.03 27.81
CA ASN A 27 -9.85 6.57 27.74
C ASN A 27 -11.26 6.08 27.39
N THR A 28 -12.29 6.75 27.90
CA THR A 28 -13.69 6.45 27.59
C THR A 28 -13.97 6.68 26.10
N LEU A 29 -13.62 7.86 25.59
CA LEU A 29 -13.82 8.22 24.18
C LEU A 29 -13.03 7.29 23.24
N LEU A 30 -11.78 6.98 23.58
CA LEU A 30 -10.95 6.04 22.84
C LEU A 30 -11.58 4.64 22.79
N GLY A 31 -12.09 4.15 23.92
CA GLY A 31 -12.82 2.87 24.00
C GLY A 31 -14.06 2.88 23.11
N SER A 32 -14.91 3.90 23.24
CA SER A 32 -16.14 4.03 22.45
C SER A 32 -15.87 4.09 20.94
N ILE A 33 -14.88 4.87 20.50
CA ILE A 33 -14.51 4.94 19.07
C ILE A 33 -13.97 3.60 18.59
N ARG A 34 -13.15 2.92 19.39
CA ARG A 34 -12.63 1.60 19.04
C ARG A 34 -13.78 0.60 18.84
N ASP A 35 -14.69 0.54 19.80
CA ASP A 35 -15.81 -0.40 19.76
C ASP A 35 -16.75 -0.09 18.58
N PHE A 36 -16.96 1.20 18.26
CA PHE A 36 -17.66 1.63 17.05
C PHE A 36 -16.98 1.14 15.76
N LEU A 37 -15.66 1.33 15.63
CA LEU A 37 -14.91 0.89 14.45
C LEU A 37 -14.93 -0.64 14.30
N GLN A 38 -14.79 -1.37 15.41
CA GLN A 38 -14.88 -2.83 15.41
C GLN A 38 -16.28 -3.32 15.03
N ALA A 39 -17.34 -2.64 15.46
CA ALA A 39 -18.71 -2.93 15.03
C ALA A 39 -18.96 -2.63 13.53
N LYS A 40 -18.06 -1.86 12.88
CA LYS A 40 -18.03 -1.60 11.44
C LYS A 40 -17.02 -2.49 10.70
N ASP A 41 -16.62 -3.59 11.33
CA ASP A 41 -15.68 -4.59 10.78
C ASP A 41 -14.27 -4.04 10.47
N PHE A 42 -13.84 -2.97 11.15
CA PHE A 42 -12.45 -2.53 11.06
C PHE A 42 -11.55 -3.45 11.87
N ALA A 43 -10.50 -3.96 11.21
CA ALA A 43 -9.42 -4.68 11.86
C ALA A 43 -8.54 -3.71 12.66
N ASP A 44 -8.29 -4.02 13.93
CA ASP A 44 -7.34 -3.30 14.78
C ASP A 44 -5.92 -3.75 14.45
N LEU A 45 -5.19 -2.91 13.74
CA LEU A 45 -3.80 -3.17 13.37
C LEU A 45 -2.82 -2.75 14.49
N GLY A 46 -3.32 -2.17 15.58
CA GLY A 46 -2.50 -1.73 16.70
C GLY A 46 -1.51 -0.62 16.31
N LYS A 47 -0.27 -0.78 16.74
CA LYS A 47 0.84 0.15 16.51
C LYS A 47 1.73 -0.38 15.40
N ASN A 48 2.49 0.50 14.75
CA ASN A 48 3.48 0.08 13.77
C ASN A 48 4.74 -0.45 14.47
N GLU A 49 4.70 -1.72 14.89
CA GLU A 49 5.78 -2.38 15.64
C GLU A 49 7.07 -2.49 14.80
N GLU A 50 6.97 -2.78 13.51
CA GLU A 50 8.13 -2.84 12.62
C GLU A 50 8.87 -1.49 12.56
N MET A 51 8.13 -0.38 12.39
CA MET A 51 8.72 0.96 12.40
C MET A 51 9.29 1.31 13.78
N LEU A 52 8.64 0.88 14.87
CA LEU A 52 9.17 1.06 16.22
C LEU A 52 10.53 0.38 16.40
N GLU A 53 10.67 -0.86 15.93
CA GLU A 53 11.93 -1.61 16.00
C GLU A 53 13.04 -0.93 15.20
N LEU A 54 12.74 -0.51 13.96
CA LEU A 54 13.69 0.20 13.09
C LEU A 54 14.17 1.52 13.71
N LEU A 55 13.24 2.31 14.27
CA LEU A 55 13.58 3.59 14.91
C LEU A 55 14.36 3.39 16.21
N LYS A 56 14.03 2.37 17.01
CA LYS A 56 14.78 2.01 18.23
C LYS A 56 16.21 1.59 17.90
N TRP A 57 16.37 0.74 16.88
CA TRP A 57 17.68 0.33 16.38
C TRP A 57 18.50 1.54 15.91
N SER A 58 17.89 2.40 15.08
CA SER A 58 18.55 3.60 14.55
C SER A 58 18.94 4.58 15.66
N SER A 59 18.03 4.85 16.60
CA SER A 59 18.29 5.70 17.77
C SER A 59 19.43 5.15 18.64
N GLY A 60 19.48 3.83 18.85
CA GLY A 60 20.57 3.17 19.58
C GLY A 60 21.94 3.34 18.91
N LYS A 61 21.99 3.30 17.57
CA LYS A 61 23.22 3.50 16.79
C LYS A 61 23.70 4.96 16.79
N HIS A 62 22.77 5.90 16.86
CA HIS A 62 22.99 7.34 16.77
C HIS A 62 22.95 8.06 18.14
N LYS A 63 23.21 7.33 19.23
CA LYS A 63 22.99 7.82 20.60
C LYS A 63 23.71 9.16 20.86
N GLY A 64 22.93 10.19 21.21
CA GLY A 64 23.42 11.50 21.60
C GLY A 64 23.49 12.54 20.48
N ASP A 65 23.13 12.18 19.25
CA ASP A 65 23.01 13.12 18.14
C ASP A 65 21.55 13.57 17.88
N SER A 66 21.36 14.44 16.89
CA SER A 66 20.04 14.94 16.49
C SER A 66 19.13 13.87 15.86
N ILE A 67 19.71 12.81 15.29
CA ILE A 67 18.98 11.70 14.67
C ILE A 67 18.32 10.87 15.77
N ALA A 68 19.04 10.55 16.85
CA ALA A 68 18.45 9.85 17.99
C ALA A 68 17.29 10.64 18.62
N ASN A 69 17.42 11.96 18.76
CA ASN A 69 16.34 12.80 19.29
C ASN A 69 15.10 12.77 18.38
N THR A 70 15.30 12.90 17.06
CA THR A 70 14.21 12.83 16.08
C THR A 70 13.54 11.46 16.09
N ASN A 71 14.31 10.37 16.21
CA ASN A 71 13.78 9.01 16.29
C ASN A 71 12.99 8.79 17.57
N ASN A 72 13.47 9.29 18.71
CA ASN A 72 12.77 9.18 20.00
C ASN A 72 11.42 9.91 19.96
N ASP A 73 11.36 11.05 19.28
CA ASP A 73 10.12 11.78 19.03
C ASP A 73 9.12 10.97 18.20
N GLN A 74 9.58 10.35 17.11
CA GLN A 74 8.74 9.47 16.30
C GLN A 74 8.29 8.22 17.07
N ILE A 75 9.16 7.61 17.89
CA ILE A 75 8.82 6.49 18.76
C ILE A 75 7.70 6.88 19.72
N SER A 76 7.81 8.04 20.38
CA SER A 76 6.78 8.57 21.27
C SER A 76 5.44 8.75 20.54
N ARG A 77 5.48 9.30 19.32
CA ARG A 77 4.29 9.45 18.48
C ARG A 77 3.66 8.12 18.11
N ILE A 78 4.44 7.12 17.70
CA ILE A 78 3.90 5.79 17.34
C ILE A 78 3.29 5.11 18.57
N HIS A 79 3.89 5.24 19.75
CA HIS A 79 3.29 4.69 20.98
C HIS A 79 1.93 5.29 21.32
N ARG A 80 1.65 6.50 20.84
CA ARG A 80 0.39 7.25 20.99
C ARG A 80 -0.57 7.09 19.82
N THR A 81 -0.19 6.32 18.81
CA THR A 81 -0.97 6.12 17.59
C THR A 81 -1.54 4.71 17.56
N ARG A 82 -2.80 4.56 17.14
CA ARG A 82 -3.42 3.27 16.87
C ARG A 82 -4.13 3.30 15.52
N ARG A 83 -3.95 2.26 14.71
CA ARG A 83 -4.51 2.18 13.35
C ARG A 83 -5.57 1.09 13.25
N PHE A 84 -6.66 1.44 12.60
CA PHE A 84 -7.78 0.57 12.25
C PHE A 84 -7.93 0.58 10.73
N LYS A 85 -8.24 -0.58 10.15
CA LYS A 85 -8.35 -0.72 8.69
C LYS A 85 -9.58 -1.52 8.28
N SER A 86 -10.29 -1.04 7.28
CA SER A 86 -11.30 -1.79 6.54
C SER A 86 -10.79 -2.02 5.12
N GLU A 87 -10.54 -3.28 4.76
CA GLU A 87 -10.16 -3.63 3.38
C GLU A 87 -11.34 -3.48 2.42
N GLU A 88 -12.56 -3.76 2.86
CA GLU A 88 -13.78 -3.63 2.04
C GLU A 88 -14.02 -2.19 1.62
N LEU A 89 -13.84 -1.24 2.55
CA LEU A 89 -14.08 0.18 2.29
C LEU A 89 -12.82 0.93 1.80
N GLU A 90 -11.66 0.25 1.74
CA GLU A 90 -10.34 0.84 1.47
C GLU A 90 -10.01 2.06 2.37
N LEU A 91 -10.45 1.99 3.62
CA LEU A 91 -10.35 3.06 4.60
C LEU A 91 -9.42 2.68 5.75
N ASP A 92 -8.61 3.64 6.18
CA ASP A 92 -7.89 3.60 7.44
C ASP A 92 -8.36 4.70 8.38
N VAL A 93 -8.50 4.34 9.65
CA VAL A 93 -8.71 5.30 10.73
C VAL A 93 -7.51 5.24 11.67
N VAL A 94 -6.83 6.36 11.84
CA VAL A 94 -5.66 6.51 12.69
C VAL A 94 -6.03 7.41 13.86
N ILE A 95 -6.04 6.85 15.06
CA ILE A 95 -6.31 7.56 16.30
C ILE A 95 -4.98 7.97 16.91
N ILE A 96 -4.82 9.25 17.27
CA ILE A 96 -3.61 9.79 17.88
C ILE A 96 -3.94 10.45 19.22
N ASP A 97 -3.20 10.05 20.25
CA ASP A 97 -3.27 10.61 21.60
C ASP A 97 -2.43 11.90 21.73
N TYR A 98 -3.12 13.03 21.86
CA TYR A 98 -2.55 14.34 22.20
C TYR A 98 -2.99 14.82 23.59
N SER A 99 -3.18 13.90 24.54
CA SER A 99 -3.40 14.24 25.95
C SER A 99 -2.24 15.01 26.59
N ASP A 100 -1.02 14.81 26.07
CA ASP A 100 0.18 15.52 26.48
C ASP A 100 0.40 16.78 25.63
N LEU A 101 0.31 17.94 26.28
CA LEU A 101 0.43 19.25 25.65
C LEU A 101 1.80 19.51 25.02
N ALA A 102 2.89 18.96 25.58
CA ALA A 102 4.23 19.14 25.02
C ALA A 102 4.36 18.42 23.68
N ILE A 103 3.74 17.25 23.57
CA ILE A 103 3.68 16.45 22.34
C ILE A 103 2.72 17.10 21.34
N LYS A 104 1.55 17.55 21.79
CA LYS A 104 0.59 18.28 20.95
C LYS A 104 1.26 19.47 20.25
N LYS A 105 1.90 20.36 21.03
CA LYS A 105 2.58 21.55 20.49
C LYS A 105 3.70 21.23 19.49
N ARG A 106 4.29 20.04 19.58
CA ARG A 106 5.38 19.61 18.69
C ARG A 106 4.88 19.06 17.35
N PHE A 107 3.77 18.30 17.37
CA PHE A 107 3.30 17.56 16.19
C PHE A 107 2.05 18.14 15.53
N VAL A 108 1.29 18.95 16.27
CA VAL A 108 0.05 19.58 15.78
C VAL A 108 0.38 21.00 15.36
N ASN A 109 0.68 21.16 14.07
CA ASN A 109 0.80 22.46 13.41
C ASN A 109 0.26 22.33 11.99
N TYR A 110 -0.99 22.78 11.81
CA TYR A 110 -1.69 22.69 10.54
C TYR A 110 -1.96 24.10 10.02
N PRO A 111 -1.04 24.67 9.22
CA PRO A 111 -1.16 26.05 8.74
C PRO A 111 -2.37 26.25 7.82
N SER A 112 -2.88 25.18 7.20
CA SER A 112 -4.06 25.18 6.32
C SER A 112 -5.29 24.52 6.96
N SER A 113 -5.37 24.51 8.29
CA SER A 113 -6.52 23.96 9.01
C SER A 113 -7.79 24.77 8.78
N GLU A 114 -8.93 24.08 8.72
CA GLU A 114 -10.26 24.68 8.57
C GLU A 114 -10.80 25.25 9.91
N SER A 115 -10.23 24.82 11.04
CA SER A 115 -10.60 25.27 12.38
C SER A 115 -9.40 25.63 13.23
N VAL A 116 -9.62 26.53 14.19
CA VAL A 116 -8.61 26.91 15.18
C VAL A 116 -8.42 25.75 16.15
N ILE A 117 -7.18 25.28 16.26
CA ILE A 117 -6.82 24.19 17.15
C ILE A 117 -6.56 24.78 18.53
N SER A 118 -7.33 24.33 19.53
CA SER A 118 -7.14 24.79 20.91
C SER A 118 -5.81 24.29 21.48
N ASP A 119 -5.34 24.88 22.58
CA ASP A 119 -4.17 24.38 23.34
C ASP A 119 -4.55 23.29 24.37
N SER A 120 -5.75 22.72 24.31
CA SER A 120 -6.22 21.72 25.28
C SER A 120 -5.72 20.30 24.96
N PRO A 121 -5.65 19.39 25.93
CA PRO A 121 -5.48 17.96 25.66
C PRO A 121 -6.52 17.46 24.66
N ALA A 122 -6.15 16.54 23.76
CA ALA A 122 -7.07 16.11 22.71
C ALA A 122 -6.84 14.69 22.19
N LEU A 123 -7.85 14.18 21.50
CA LEU A 123 -7.81 13.00 20.67
C LEU A 123 -7.95 13.43 19.20
N GLU A 124 -7.01 13.05 18.34
CA GLU A 124 -7.11 13.31 16.89
C GLU A 124 -7.49 12.01 16.17
N LEU A 125 -8.47 12.07 15.27
CA LEU A 125 -8.80 11.00 14.35
C LEU A 125 -8.45 11.45 12.94
N ASN A 126 -7.53 10.74 12.31
CA ASN A 126 -7.26 10.89 10.88
C ASN A 126 -7.91 9.75 10.11
N ILE A 127 -8.75 10.08 9.14
CA ILE A 127 -9.43 9.13 8.28
C ILE A 127 -8.79 9.25 6.89
N TYR A 128 -8.32 8.14 6.36
CA TYR A 128 -7.68 8.05 5.05
C TYR A 128 -8.50 7.13 4.16
N ASN A 129 -8.91 7.61 3.00
CA ASN A 129 -9.48 6.79 1.94
C ASN A 129 -8.43 6.65 0.84
N TYR A 130 -7.97 5.43 0.58
CA TYR A 130 -6.89 5.19 -0.39
C TYR A 130 -7.34 5.28 -1.85
N ARG A 131 -8.63 5.54 -2.09
CA ARG A 131 -9.15 5.82 -3.42
C ARG A 131 -8.50 7.07 -4.02
N LEU A 132 -8.13 6.97 -5.30
CA LEU A 132 -7.63 8.10 -6.08
C LEU A 132 -8.75 9.14 -6.32
N GLY A 133 -8.42 10.42 -6.26
CA GLY A 133 -9.38 11.50 -6.48
C GLY A 133 -10.32 11.72 -5.30
N GLY A 134 -9.82 11.69 -4.06
CA GLY A 134 -10.59 11.99 -2.85
C GLY A 134 -11.42 10.83 -2.29
N PHE A 135 -12.27 11.12 -1.31
CA PHE A 135 -13.04 10.10 -0.60
C PHE A 135 -14.10 9.46 -1.51
N SER A 136 -14.37 8.17 -1.32
CA SER A 136 -15.53 7.49 -1.92
C SER A 136 -16.83 7.96 -1.28
N ILE A 137 -17.98 7.62 -1.88
CA ILE A 137 -19.30 7.93 -1.32
C ILE A 137 -19.45 7.24 0.05
N GLU A 138 -19.01 5.99 0.14
CA GLU A 138 -18.99 5.19 1.36
C GLU A 138 -18.04 5.77 2.40
N GLY A 139 -16.90 6.34 1.97
CA GLY A 139 -15.97 7.05 2.83
C GLY A 139 -16.58 8.32 3.45
N HIS A 140 -17.35 9.09 2.68
CA HIS A 140 -18.10 10.23 3.21
C HIS A 140 -19.16 9.78 4.22
N LYS A 141 -19.92 8.74 3.88
CA LYS A 141 -20.94 8.18 4.78
C LYS A 141 -20.33 7.71 6.10
N LEU A 142 -19.21 6.99 6.07
CA LEU A 142 -18.53 6.56 7.29
C LEU A 142 -18.01 7.75 8.11
N TYR A 143 -17.45 8.77 7.44
CA TYR A 143 -17.01 9.99 8.11
C TYR A 143 -18.17 10.67 8.87
N GLU A 144 -19.33 10.82 8.23
CA GLU A 144 -20.53 11.38 8.85
C GLU A 144 -21.03 10.54 10.03
N GLU A 145 -21.01 9.21 9.89
CA GLU A 145 -21.35 8.28 10.97
C GLU A 145 -20.38 8.40 12.17
N ILE A 146 -19.07 8.53 11.91
CA ILE A 146 -18.05 8.76 12.95
C ILE A 146 -18.31 10.09 13.65
N LEU A 147 -18.53 11.16 12.87
CA LEU A 147 -18.78 12.50 13.41
C LEU A 147 -20.03 12.48 14.32
N SER A 148 -21.14 11.94 13.82
CA SER A 148 -22.40 11.81 14.59
C SER A 148 -22.23 10.93 15.84
N PHE A 149 -21.46 9.85 15.73
CA PHE A 149 -21.15 9.00 16.87
C PHE A 149 -20.37 9.75 17.95
N ILE A 150 -19.39 10.56 17.58
CA ILE A 150 -18.63 11.35 18.55
C ILE A 150 -19.51 12.45 19.16
N GLU A 151 -20.29 13.18 18.35
CA GLU A 151 -21.18 14.25 18.84
C GLU A 151 -22.21 13.72 19.85
N SER A 152 -22.73 12.51 19.64
CA SER A 152 -23.67 11.88 20.57
C SER A 152 -23.04 11.39 21.88
N ASN A 153 -21.72 11.16 21.90
CA ASN A 153 -20.99 10.65 23.07
C ASN A 153 -20.07 11.70 23.71
N HIS A 154 -20.00 12.91 23.15
CA HIS A 154 -19.08 13.96 23.58
C HIS A 154 -19.76 15.33 23.59
N ASN A 155 -19.76 15.97 24.75
CA ASN A 155 -20.52 17.21 24.98
C ASN A 155 -19.81 18.50 24.51
N LYS A 156 -18.61 18.40 23.91
CA LYS A 156 -17.89 19.56 23.36
C LYS A 156 -17.95 19.56 21.84
N PRO A 157 -17.84 20.73 21.20
CA PRO A 157 -17.72 20.82 19.75
C PRO A 157 -16.47 20.09 19.26
N ILE A 158 -16.63 19.37 18.16
CA ILE A 158 -15.54 18.69 17.45
C ILE A 158 -14.92 19.71 16.48
N ASN A 159 -13.60 19.86 16.52
CA ASN A 159 -12.89 20.74 15.60
C ASN A 159 -12.51 19.95 14.34
N ILE A 160 -13.07 20.32 13.20
CA ILE A 160 -12.74 19.72 11.91
C ILE A 160 -11.47 20.41 11.40
N ILE A 161 -10.34 19.70 11.41
CA ILE A 161 -9.07 20.24 10.92
C ILE A 161 -9.06 20.23 9.39
N PHE A 162 -9.45 19.10 8.82
CA PHE A 162 -9.55 18.88 7.38
C PHE A 162 -10.85 18.10 7.12
N SER A 163 -11.75 18.69 6.34
CA SER A 163 -12.95 18.02 5.87
C SER A 163 -12.61 16.91 4.87
N PRO A 164 -13.47 15.89 4.72
CA PRO A 164 -13.27 14.87 3.71
C PRO A 164 -13.27 15.53 2.32
N PRO A 165 -12.23 15.30 1.49
CA PRO A 165 -12.17 15.86 0.14
C PRO A 165 -13.23 15.22 -0.76
N GLU A 166 -13.84 16.05 -1.61
CA GLU A 166 -14.89 15.64 -2.53
C GLU A 166 -14.49 14.45 -3.42
N THR A 167 -15.49 13.65 -3.81
CA THR A 167 -15.31 12.54 -4.75
C THR A 167 -15.06 13.06 -6.17
N ASN A 168 -13.80 13.02 -6.63
CA ASN A 168 -13.42 13.37 -7.99
C ASN A 168 -13.25 12.14 -8.88
N GLN A 169 -14.31 11.78 -9.61
CA GLN A 169 -14.29 10.67 -10.56
C GLN A 169 -13.34 10.89 -11.74
N LYS A 170 -13.22 12.13 -12.24
CA LYS A 170 -12.34 12.44 -13.38
C LYS A 170 -10.87 12.19 -13.02
N GLU A 171 -10.46 12.61 -11.83
CA GLU A 171 -9.10 12.38 -11.33
C GLU A 171 -8.85 10.90 -11.08
N PHE A 172 -9.81 10.19 -10.47
CA PHE A 172 -9.73 8.74 -10.29
C PHE A 172 -9.41 8.01 -11.61
N TYR A 173 -10.21 8.25 -12.66
CA TYR A 173 -10.00 7.61 -13.95
C TYR A 173 -8.70 8.04 -14.62
N LYS A 174 -8.35 9.33 -14.55
CA LYS A 174 -7.11 9.85 -15.13
C LYS A 174 -5.88 9.19 -14.50
N VAL A 175 -5.79 9.20 -13.17
CA VAL A 175 -4.62 8.67 -12.45
C VAL A 175 -4.56 7.15 -12.57
N SER A 176 -5.70 6.46 -12.48
CA SER A 176 -5.77 5.01 -12.67
C SER A 176 -5.35 4.60 -14.08
N ALA A 177 -5.82 5.30 -15.12
CA ALA A 177 -5.47 4.99 -16.50
C ALA A 177 -3.97 5.22 -16.78
N ILE A 178 -3.39 6.32 -16.29
CA ILE A 178 -1.95 6.58 -16.40
C ILE A 178 -1.16 5.45 -15.73
N ASN A 179 -1.51 5.10 -14.49
CA ASN A 179 -0.81 4.06 -13.75
C ASN A 179 -0.95 2.68 -14.39
N PHE A 180 -2.13 2.36 -14.94
CA PHE A 180 -2.36 1.12 -15.66
C PHE A 180 -1.54 1.04 -16.96
N LEU A 181 -1.55 2.11 -17.76
CA LEU A 181 -0.76 2.19 -18.99
C LEU A 181 0.73 2.10 -18.71
N THR A 182 1.23 2.89 -17.76
CA THR A 182 2.65 2.86 -17.39
C THR A 182 3.05 1.51 -16.79
N GLY A 183 2.19 0.92 -15.95
CA GLY A 183 2.38 -0.44 -15.43
C GLY A 183 2.46 -1.49 -16.54
N GLY A 184 1.56 -1.42 -17.53
CA GLY A 184 1.58 -2.32 -18.69
C GLY A 184 2.82 -2.15 -19.58
N VAL A 185 3.27 -0.91 -19.80
CA VAL A 185 4.51 -0.62 -20.54
C VAL A 185 5.73 -1.20 -19.80
N TRP A 186 5.84 -0.95 -18.50
CA TRP A 186 6.93 -1.52 -17.70
C TRP A 186 6.89 -3.04 -17.66
N TRP A 187 5.70 -3.61 -17.51
CA TRP A 187 5.51 -5.06 -17.57
C TRP A 187 6.01 -5.61 -18.91
N LEU A 188 5.67 -4.97 -20.03
CA LEU A 188 6.09 -5.40 -21.37
C LEU A 188 7.60 -5.30 -21.54
N ILE A 189 8.23 -4.22 -21.06
CA ILE A 189 9.69 -4.03 -21.09
C ILE A 189 10.38 -5.14 -20.32
N VAL A 190 9.96 -5.39 -19.07
CA VAL A 190 10.55 -6.43 -18.22
C VAL A 190 10.37 -7.82 -18.82
N TYR A 191 9.15 -8.12 -19.27
CA TYR A 191 8.85 -9.40 -19.93
C TYR A 191 9.72 -9.60 -21.17
N THR A 192 9.82 -8.60 -22.05
CA THR A 192 10.57 -8.70 -23.31
C THR A 192 12.06 -8.93 -23.08
N ILE A 193 12.67 -8.21 -22.13
CA ILE A 193 14.08 -8.39 -21.79
C ILE A 193 14.29 -9.77 -21.17
N SER A 194 13.43 -10.16 -20.23
CA SER A 194 13.55 -11.43 -19.51
C SER A 194 13.36 -12.64 -20.43
N ILE A 195 12.33 -12.64 -21.28
CA ILE A 195 12.10 -13.73 -22.23
C ILE A 195 13.18 -13.76 -23.32
N GLY A 196 13.76 -12.61 -23.69
CA GLY A 196 14.91 -12.54 -24.58
C GLY A 196 16.13 -13.28 -24.02
N ILE A 197 16.46 -13.05 -22.75
CA ILE A 197 17.60 -13.69 -22.07
C ILE A 197 17.30 -15.16 -21.76
N PHE A 198 16.26 -15.43 -20.97
CA PHE A 198 15.95 -16.78 -20.51
C PHE A 198 15.43 -17.66 -21.63
N GLY A 199 14.59 -17.13 -22.52
CA GLY A 199 14.10 -17.86 -23.68
C GLY A 199 15.25 -18.30 -24.60
N PHE A 200 16.25 -17.44 -24.82
CA PHE A 200 17.45 -17.83 -25.58
C PHE A 200 18.22 -18.97 -24.91
N ILE A 201 18.43 -18.90 -23.60
CA ILE A 201 19.12 -19.96 -22.83
C ILE A 201 18.34 -21.28 -22.91
N ILE A 202 17.02 -21.23 -22.70
CA ILE A 202 16.15 -22.40 -22.76
C ILE A 202 16.20 -23.03 -24.15
N ILE A 203 16.02 -22.26 -25.22
CA ILE A 203 16.06 -22.76 -26.60
C ILE A 203 17.43 -23.38 -26.92
N LYS A 204 18.53 -22.70 -26.58
CA LYS A 204 19.89 -23.21 -26.79
C LYS A 204 20.11 -24.53 -26.06
N THR A 205 19.56 -24.68 -24.87
CA THR A 205 19.65 -25.92 -24.08
C THR A 205 18.79 -27.02 -24.70
N LEU A 206 17.52 -26.72 -25.04
CA LEU A 206 16.60 -27.68 -25.65
C LEU A 206 17.09 -28.19 -27.00
N ASN A 207 17.74 -27.35 -27.82
CA ASN A 207 18.31 -27.76 -29.10
C ASN A 207 19.43 -28.82 -28.95
N ARG A 208 20.04 -28.95 -27.77
CA ARG A 208 21.03 -30.00 -27.47
C ARG A 208 20.40 -31.30 -26.97
N THR A 209 19.09 -31.33 -26.76
CA THR A 209 18.36 -32.50 -26.25
C THR A 209 17.64 -33.26 -27.35
N LYS A 210 17.44 -34.57 -27.13
CA LYS A 210 16.66 -35.46 -28.01
C LYS A 210 15.14 -35.41 -27.74
N PHE A 211 14.64 -34.36 -27.10
CA PHE A 211 13.21 -34.23 -26.84
C PHE A 211 12.41 -33.98 -28.12
N THR A 212 11.17 -34.47 -28.15
CA THR A 212 10.20 -34.17 -29.21
C THR A 212 9.86 -32.69 -29.23
N VAL A 213 9.38 -32.19 -30.37
CA VAL A 213 8.97 -30.79 -30.54
C VAL A 213 7.91 -30.38 -29.52
N VAL A 214 6.92 -31.26 -29.27
CA VAL A 214 5.86 -31.02 -28.29
C VAL A 214 6.45 -30.85 -26.89
N ASN A 215 7.37 -31.72 -26.48
CA ASN A 215 8.03 -31.62 -25.17
C ASN A 215 8.88 -30.35 -25.07
N LYS A 216 9.62 -29.99 -26.13
CA LYS A 216 10.41 -28.75 -26.17
C LYS A 216 9.52 -27.52 -26.01
N ARG A 217 8.36 -27.49 -26.68
CA ARG A 217 7.38 -26.40 -26.56
C ARG A 217 6.80 -26.31 -25.16
N ALA A 218 6.40 -27.43 -24.57
CA ALA A 218 5.88 -27.48 -23.20
C ALA A 218 6.93 -26.99 -22.17
N ILE A 219 8.17 -27.46 -22.29
CA ILE A 219 9.28 -27.03 -21.42
C ILE A 219 9.56 -25.54 -21.60
N PHE A 220 9.62 -25.03 -22.84
CA PHE A 220 9.80 -23.61 -23.09
C PHE A 220 8.67 -22.77 -22.51
N ALA A 221 7.42 -23.17 -22.73
CA ALA A 221 6.26 -22.45 -22.21
C ALA A 221 6.30 -22.40 -20.67
N LEU A 222 6.56 -23.52 -20.01
CA LEU A 222 6.58 -23.60 -18.54
C LEU A 222 7.74 -22.78 -17.94
N PHE A 223 8.98 -23.06 -18.34
CA PHE A 223 10.14 -22.38 -17.77
C PHE A 223 10.24 -20.93 -18.22
N GLY A 224 9.88 -20.63 -19.47
CA GLY A 224 9.80 -19.27 -19.98
C GLY A 224 8.81 -18.43 -19.18
N THR A 225 7.64 -18.98 -18.86
CA THR A 225 6.64 -18.29 -18.01
C THR A 225 7.21 -18.05 -16.62
N ILE A 226 7.74 -19.07 -15.94
CA ILE A 226 8.26 -18.92 -14.56
C ILE A 226 9.40 -17.89 -14.48
N LEU A 227 10.29 -17.89 -15.47
CA LEU A 227 11.49 -17.03 -15.44
C LEU A 227 11.27 -15.63 -16.00
N ALA A 228 10.33 -15.45 -16.93
CA ALA A 228 10.09 -14.16 -17.60
C ALA A 228 8.89 -13.38 -17.06
N THR A 229 8.02 -13.99 -16.26
CA THR A 229 6.87 -13.27 -15.68
C THR A 229 7.38 -12.26 -14.64
N PRO A 230 7.10 -10.94 -14.80
CA PRO A 230 7.56 -9.90 -13.86
C PRO A 230 6.97 -10.05 -12.44
N LEU A 231 5.76 -10.59 -12.31
CA LEU A 231 5.05 -10.81 -11.05
C LEU A 231 4.31 -12.14 -11.07
N PRO A 232 4.30 -12.94 -9.98
CA PRO A 232 4.85 -12.62 -8.66
C PRO A 232 6.34 -12.92 -8.51
N PHE A 233 6.99 -13.51 -9.53
CA PHE A 233 8.35 -14.02 -9.42
C PHE A 233 9.40 -12.92 -9.64
N PRO A 234 10.22 -12.59 -8.63
CA PRO A 234 11.18 -11.48 -8.72
C PRO A 234 12.30 -11.68 -9.72
N ALA A 235 12.51 -12.88 -10.30
CA ALA A 235 13.68 -13.14 -11.14
C ALA A 235 13.73 -12.20 -12.35
N ALA A 236 12.64 -12.09 -13.12
CA ALA A 236 12.53 -11.15 -14.23
C ALA A 236 12.74 -9.69 -13.78
N THR A 237 12.26 -9.34 -12.59
CA THR A 237 12.29 -7.95 -12.09
C THR A 237 13.66 -7.58 -11.50
N ILE A 238 14.28 -8.43 -10.69
CA ILE A 238 15.61 -8.23 -10.06
C ILE A 238 16.71 -8.09 -11.11
N PHE A 239 16.62 -8.82 -12.23
CA PHE A 239 17.64 -8.77 -13.29
C PHE A 239 17.47 -7.60 -14.26
N VAL A 240 16.28 -6.99 -14.36
CA VAL A 240 15.97 -5.96 -15.37
C VAL A 240 15.78 -4.57 -14.77
N ILE A 241 15.24 -4.47 -13.56
CA ILE A 241 14.99 -3.21 -12.88
C ILE A 241 15.39 -3.38 -11.42
N VAL A 242 16.36 -2.59 -10.96
CA VAL A 242 16.55 -2.36 -9.52
C VAL A 242 15.33 -1.56 -9.03
N LEU A 243 14.19 -2.22 -8.87
CA LEU A 243 12.97 -1.63 -8.32
C LEU A 243 13.15 -1.66 -6.80
N PRO A 244 13.27 -0.50 -6.12
CA PRO A 244 13.40 -0.45 -4.65
C PRO A 244 12.26 -1.18 -3.94
N SER A 245 11.10 -1.30 -4.58
CA SER A 245 9.89 -1.97 -4.09
C SER A 245 10.02 -3.50 -3.96
N VAL A 246 10.87 -4.14 -4.77
CA VAL A 246 11.06 -5.62 -4.71
C VAL A 246 12.00 -5.99 -3.57
N MET A 247 12.95 -5.12 -3.22
CA MET A 247 13.82 -5.31 -2.04
C MET A 247 13.08 -5.05 -0.71
N ALA A 248 11.88 -4.47 -0.77
CA ALA A 248 11.00 -4.28 0.38
C ALA A 248 10.05 -5.48 0.63
N LEU A 249 10.16 -6.58 -0.14
CA LEU A 249 9.35 -7.81 0.04
C LEU A 249 9.30 -8.38 1.48
N PRO A 250 10.34 -8.25 2.33
CA PRO A 250 10.26 -8.70 3.72
C PRO A 250 9.59 -7.69 4.68
N ALA A 251 9.37 -6.44 4.24
CA ALA A 251 8.96 -5.31 5.09
C ALA A 251 7.60 -4.71 4.70
N ILE A 252 6.85 -5.37 3.83
CA ILE A 252 5.51 -4.96 3.44
C ILE A 252 4.59 -6.13 3.77
N GLY A 253 3.76 -5.96 4.80
CA GLY A 253 2.90 -7.01 5.36
C GLY A 253 1.91 -7.66 4.37
N SER A 254 1.08 -8.58 4.89
CA SER A 254 0.14 -9.40 4.13
C SER A 254 -0.78 -8.63 3.16
N ASP A 255 -1.09 -7.38 3.48
CA ASP A 255 -1.86 -6.44 2.66
C ASP A 255 -1.27 -6.22 1.25
N TYR A 256 0.06 -6.16 1.11
CA TYR A 256 0.71 -5.98 -0.19
C TYR A 256 0.57 -7.21 -1.08
N PHE A 257 0.66 -8.41 -0.50
CA PHE A 257 0.46 -9.65 -1.24
C PHE A 257 -0.99 -9.76 -1.74
N SER A 258 -1.97 -9.42 -0.90
CA SER A 258 -3.38 -9.38 -1.30
C SER A 258 -3.61 -8.40 -2.46
N ARG A 259 -3.07 -7.18 -2.35
CA ARG A 259 -3.22 -6.15 -3.39
C ARG A 259 -2.50 -6.53 -4.69
N ILE A 260 -1.35 -7.19 -4.63
CA ILE A 260 -0.61 -7.62 -5.83
C ILE A 260 -1.24 -8.80 -6.54
N GLN A 261 -1.95 -9.69 -5.85
CA GLN A 261 -2.58 -10.86 -6.50
C GLN A 261 -3.46 -10.46 -7.69
N THR A 262 -4.19 -9.35 -7.56
CA THR A 262 -5.05 -8.79 -8.62
C THR A 262 -4.28 -8.46 -9.91
N PHE A 263 -2.98 -8.19 -9.82
CA PHE A 263 -2.11 -7.91 -10.97
C PHE A 263 -1.22 -9.10 -11.34
N ALA A 264 -0.71 -9.84 -10.34
CA ALA A 264 0.18 -10.98 -10.52
C ALA A 264 -0.49 -12.16 -11.22
N ILE A 265 -1.75 -12.45 -10.89
CA ILE A 265 -2.49 -13.55 -11.51
C ILE A 265 -2.72 -13.28 -13.02
N PRO A 266 -3.30 -12.13 -13.44
CA PRO A 266 -3.41 -11.81 -14.86
C PRO A 266 -2.06 -11.75 -15.56
N SER A 267 -1.04 -11.16 -14.93
CA SER A 267 0.34 -11.11 -15.45
C SER A 267 0.85 -12.50 -15.82
N PHE A 268 0.71 -13.47 -14.92
CA PHE A 268 1.17 -14.84 -15.16
C PHE A 268 0.41 -15.52 -16.30
N ILE A 269 -0.92 -15.36 -16.37
CA ILE A 269 -1.76 -15.91 -17.44
C ILE A 269 -1.35 -15.33 -18.80
N VAL A 270 -1.15 -14.01 -18.89
CA VAL A 270 -0.72 -13.34 -20.12
C VAL A 270 0.69 -13.80 -20.53
N SER A 271 1.64 -13.88 -19.60
CA SER A 271 2.98 -14.41 -19.87
C SER A 271 2.94 -15.86 -20.36
N ALA A 272 2.08 -16.71 -19.77
CA ALA A 272 1.90 -18.09 -20.21
C ALA A 272 1.41 -18.17 -21.65
N ALA A 273 0.38 -17.39 -22.00
CA ALA A 273 -0.14 -17.32 -23.36
C ALA A 273 0.93 -16.87 -24.36
N LEU A 274 1.69 -15.81 -24.02
CA LEU A 274 2.77 -15.31 -24.87
C LEU A 274 3.91 -16.33 -25.02
N CYS A 275 4.29 -17.04 -23.95
CA CYS A 275 5.32 -18.08 -24.00
C CYS A 275 4.87 -19.28 -24.85
N VAL A 276 3.59 -19.67 -24.80
CA VAL A 276 3.03 -20.69 -25.69
C VAL A 276 3.13 -20.24 -27.15
N LEU A 277 2.70 -19.02 -27.47
CA LEU A 277 2.79 -18.47 -28.82
C LEU A 277 4.24 -18.40 -29.32
N LEU A 278 5.15 -17.91 -28.49
CA LEU A 278 6.59 -17.87 -28.80
C LEU A 278 7.17 -19.27 -29.01
N SER A 279 6.76 -20.26 -28.21
CA SER A 279 7.22 -21.64 -28.38
C SER A 279 6.85 -22.22 -29.74
N ILE A 280 5.64 -21.92 -30.24
CA ILE A 280 5.16 -22.37 -31.55
C ILE A 280 5.98 -21.73 -32.67
N TYR A 281 6.28 -20.43 -32.54
CA TYR A 281 7.01 -19.68 -33.55
C TYR A 281 8.50 -20.03 -33.60
N LEU A 282 9.16 -20.14 -32.44
CA LEU A 282 10.61 -20.32 -32.32
C LEU A 282 11.05 -21.78 -32.41
N ILE A 283 10.22 -22.73 -31.96
CA ILE A 283 10.54 -24.15 -31.97
C ILE A 283 9.73 -24.82 -33.09
N LYS A 284 10.33 -24.90 -34.28
CA LYS A 284 9.75 -25.56 -35.45
C LYS A 284 10.18 -27.02 -35.50
N GLY A 285 9.22 -27.91 -35.74
CA GLY A 285 9.51 -29.32 -36.04
C GLY A 285 10.07 -29.50 -37.43
N SER A 286 10.82 -30.60 -37.62
CA SER A 286 11.12 -31.10 -38.96
C SER A 286 9.81 -31.54 -39.63
N LYS A 287 9.75 -31.53 -40.98
CA LYS A 287 8.56 -31.98 -41.75
C LYS A 287 8.05 -33.38 -41.37
N SER A 288 8.84 -34.21 -40.70
CA SER A 288 8.44 -35.57 -40.26
C SER A 288 7.78 -35.63 -38.87
N GLU A 289 7.66 -34.52 -38.13
CA GLU A 289 7.14 -34.49 -36.75
C GLU A 289 5.81 -33.73 -36.62
N ASN A 290 5.26 -33.22 -37.73
CA ASN A 290 4.01 -32.45 -37.77
C ASN A 290 2.79 -33.27 -38.28
N THR A 291 2.91 -34.61 -38.32
CA THR A 291 1.82 -35.56 -38.61
C THR A 291 1.42 -36.32 -37.37
#